data_AF-A0A958K243-F1
#
_entry.id   AF-A0A958K243-F1
#
_cell.length_a   1.000
_cell.length_b   1.000
_cell.length_c   1.000
_cell.angle_alpha   90.00
_cell.angle_beta   90.00
_cell.angle_gamma   90.00
#
_symmetry.space_group_name_H-M   'P 1'
#
loop_
_entity.id
_entity.type
_entity.pdbx_description
1 polymer ?
#
loop_
_entity_poly.entity_id
_entity_poly.type
_entity_poly.pdbx_seq_one_letter_code
_entity_poly.pdbx_strand_id
1 'polypeptide(L)'
;MVHDKALLTRLSRAVREFPRYNQFVVKAHDTSLSLIESHILVESHADKYLAQKELAERLHLGKVQLSKIIKKLLANELITLQADKHDRRQKYIRLSPLGIKTLKQFDSQANQRLEGFVKNADLGKKDIEALADFLSRFAIALSGAPFEARKQEHPLRAPIRQLTRSFGLLGGAALGTNLNVLEWQLLLSIGEYSGHLTPSMLANSFSAERSIVSLALKSLLNQRLISKEAKASDTRSSYLSCTRKGFGVISKVEASAVSSFSTYRNLASSDLNLLEKFIRGAALDFFVSREGLTVQSLLTSADIHVARERFVASYLKNKLPLPGVLFAESNSNWGLFRGERLVAALSYDKRSKGVVNLMLDDGLHFDAARGFLLKALKHPLDQDYRIKSDSPAACLVPSSEVSSTLGRLFTLKN
;
A
#
# COMPACT_ATOMS: atom_id res chain seq x y z
N MET A 1 2.44 34.49 -1.66
CA MET A 1 3.08 33.17 -1.48
C MET A 1 2.43 32.19 -2.43
N VAL A 2 3.10 31.88 -3.54
CA VAL A 2 2.71 30.75 -4.40
C VAL A 2 3.05 29.50 -3.58
N HIS A 3 2.04 28.85 -2.99
CA HIS A 3 2.26 27.55 -2.38
C HIS A 3 2.87 26.65 -3.45
N ASP A 4 4.01 26.03 -3.12
CA ASP A 4 4.70 25.13 -4.02
C ASP A 4 3.71 24.03 -4.46
N LYS A 5 3.26 24.12 -5.71
CA LYS A 5 2.27 23.22 -6.29
C LYS A 5 2.74 21.77 -6.18
N ALA A 6 4.05 21.53 -6.28
CA ALA A 6 4.62 20.21 -6.12
C ALA A 6 4.42 19.68 -4.69
N LEU A 7 4.49 20.55 -3.68
CA LEU A 7 4.26 20.22 -2.28
C LEU A 7 2.84 19.73 -2.03
N LEU A 8 1.84 20.49 -2.51
CA LEU A 8 0.44 20.13 -2.41
C LEU A 8 0.14 18.82 -3.15
N THR A 9 0.77 18.59 -4.30
CA THR A 9 0.65 17.33 -5.04
C THR A 9 1.24 16.15 -4.24
N ARG A 10 2.45 16.29 -3.68
CA ARG A 10 3.08 15.24 -2.85
C ARG A 10 2.21 14.89 -1.64
N LEU A 11 1.68 15.91 -0.98
CA LEU A 11 0.85 15.77 0.19
C LEU A 11 -0.52 15.15 -0.13
N SER A 12 -1.17 15.58 -1.22
CA SER A 12 -2.38 14.94 -1.72
C SER A 12 -2.14 13.45 -1.99
N ARG A 13 -1.03 13.10 -2.65
CA ARG A 13 -0.65 11.70 -2.89
C ARG A 13 -0.45 10.93 -1.58
N ALA A 14 0.27 11.50 -0.62
CA ALA A 14 0.47 10.90 0.70
C ALA A 14 -0.87 10.58 1.39
N VAL A 15 -1.82 11.53 1.37
CA VAL A 15 -3.17 11.34 1.93
C VAL A 15 -3.96 10.25 1.22
N ARG A 16 -3.79 10.08 -0.10
CA ARG A 16 -4.46 9.01 -0.86
C ARG A 16 -3.94 7.62 -0.49
N GLU A 17 -2.63 7.51 -0.32
CA GLU A 17 -1.97 6.23 -0.03
C GLU A 17 -2.11 5.83 1.44
N PHE A 18 -2.20 6.80 2.36
CA PHE A 18 -2.30 6.55 3.79
C PHE A 18 -3.43 5.57 4.20
N PRO A 19 -4.70 5.73 3.75
CA PRO A 19 -5.75 4.75 4.04
C PRO A 19 -5.47 3.37 3.45
N ARG A 20 -4.77 3.26 2.31
CA ARG A 20 -4.36 1.95 1.79
C ARG A 20 -3.43 1.27 2.80
N TYR A 21 -2.40 1.98 3.27
CA TYR A 21 -1.48 1.45 4.28
C TYR A 21 -2.18 1.09 5.60
N ASN A 22 -3.13 1.90 6.06
CA ASN A 22 -3.91 1.58 7.26
C ASN A 22 -4.82 0.36 7.12
N GLN A 23 -5.42 0.13 5.94
CA GLN A 23 -6.18 -1.10 5.69
C GLN A 23 -5.29 -2.35 5.70
N PHE A 24 -4.01 -2.21 5.35
CA PHE A 24 -3.06 -3.32 5.40
C PHE A 24 -2.59 -3.66 6.80
N VAL A 25 -2.51 -2.70 7.72
CA VAL A 25 -2.29 -2.98 9.15
C VAL A 25 -3.36 -3.98 9.61
N VAL A 26 -4.61 -3.71 9.32
CA VAL A 26 -5.75 -4.56 9.72
C VAL A 26 -5.72 -5.96 9.11
N LYS A 27 -5.47 -6.07 7.79
CA LYS A 27 -5.46 -7.38 7.11
C LYS A 27 -4.24 -8.24 7.41
N ALA A 28 -3.13 -7.66 7.85
CA ALA A 28 -1.87 -8.40 8.06
C ALA A 28 -1.73 -8.99 9.46
N HIS A 29 -2.70 -8.79 10.32
CA HIS A 29 -2.62 -9.18 11.73
C HIS A 29 -3.26 -10.54 12.01
N ASP A 30 -3.77 -11.24 10.99
CA ASP A 30 -4.63 -12.42 11.12
C ASP A 30 -5.81 -12.23 12.08
N THR A 31 -6.05 -10.99 12.51
CA THR A 31 -7.23 -10.61 13.25
C THR A 31 -8.33 -10.45 12.21
N SER A 32 -9.41 -11.19 12.34
CA SER A 32 -10.63 -11.04 11.53
C SER A 32 -11.34 -9.69 11.73
N LEU A 33 -10.71 -8.77 12.46
CA LEU A 33 -11.17 -7.42 12.73
C LEU A 33 -11.00 -6.55 11.49
N SER A 34 -11.97 -5.68 11.27
CA SER A 34 -11.88 -4.54 10.37
C SER A 34 -11.20 -3.35 11.07
N LEU A 35 -10.83 -2.32 10.28
CA LEU A 35 -10.19 -1.10 10.81
C LEU A 35 -11.03 -0.45 11.90
N ILE A 36 -12.32 -0.30 11.63
CA ILE A 36 -13.28 0.30 12.55
C ILE A 36 -13.44 -0.54 13.84
N GLU A 37 -13.48 -1.87 13.72
CA GLU A 37 -13.55 -2.76 14.89
C GLU A 37 -12.31 -2.62 15.76
N SER A 38 -11.12 -2.57 15.15
CA SER A 38 -9.87 -2.34 15.90
C SER A 38 -9.86 -0.99 16.63
N HIS A 39 -10.37 0.07 15.99
CA HIS A 39 -10.49 1.39 16.62
C HIS A 39 -11.47 1.38 17.79
N ILE A 40 -12.60 0.68 17.67
CA ILE A 40 -13.56 0.52 18.79
C ILE A 40 -12.88 -0.19 19.97
N LEU A 41 -12.08 -1.24 19.72
CA LEU A 41 -11.36 -1.92 20.80
C LEU A 41 -10.35 -0.99 21.48
N VAL A 42 -9.60 -0.21 20.71
CA VAL A 42 -8.63 0.76 21.23
C VAL A 42 -9.33 1.83 22.09
N GLU A 43 -10.44 2.40 21.60
CA GLU A 43 -11.22 3.41 22.35
C GLU A 43 -11.78 2.84 23.65
N SER A 44 -12.39 1.66 23.58
CA SER A 44 -13.02 1.01 24.75
C SER A 44 -11.99 0.57 25.79
N HIS A 45 -10.72 0.40 25.39
CA HIS A 45 -9.62 0.13 26.31
C HIS A 45 -9.08 1.41 26.95
N ALA A 46 -8.96 2.48 26.16
CA ALA A 46 -8.43 3.77 26.62
C ALA A 46 -9.40 4.44 27.60
N ASP A 47 -10.70 4.42 27.27
CA ASP A 47 -11.74 5.02 28.08
C ASP A 47 -12.65 3.96 28.66
N LYS A 48 -12.56 3.83 29.97
CA LYS A 48 -13.35 2.90 30.75
C LYS A 48 -14.85 3.21 30.58
N TYR A 49 -15.28 4.46 30.61
CA TYR A 49 -16.70 4.80 30.64
C TYR A 49 -17.25 5.15 29.24
N LEU A 50 -16.79 4.35 28.27
CA LEU A 50 -17.12 4.37 26.84
C LEU A 50 -18.61 4.34 26.47
N ALA A 51 -19.36 5.44 26.43
CA ALA A 51 -20.76 5.38 25.98
C ALA A 51 -20.87 5.19 24.45
N GLN A 52 -21.91 4.50 23.96
CA GLN A 52 -22.10 4.30 22.51
C GLN A 52 -22.26 5.62 21.72
N LYS A 53 -22.94 6.61 22.31
CA LYS A 53 -23.13 7.92 21.68
C LYS A 53 -21.78 8.65 21.51
N GLU A 54 -20.99 8.69 22.57
CA GLU A 54 -19.65 9.30 22.55
C GLU A 54 -18.72 8.56 21.59
N LEU A 55 -18.76 7.22 21.55
CA LEU A 55 -17.99 6.44 20.58
C LEU A 55 -18.40 6.76 19.13
N ALA A 56 -19.69 6.94 18.86
CA ALA A 56 -20.18 7.33 17.54
C ALA A 56 -19.63 8.70 17.12
N GLU A 57 -19.64 9.66 18.03
CA GLU A 57 -19.11 11.01 17.82
C GLU A 57 -17.59 10.98 17.59
N ARG A 58 -16.83 10.28 18.45
CA ARG A 58 -15.36 10.16 18.36
C ARG A 58 -14.87 9.49 17.08
N LEU A 59 -15.64 8.54 16.54
CA LEU A 59 -15.27 7.79 15.33
C LEU A 59 -15.99 8.30 14.07
N HIS A 60 -16.81 9.36 14.19
CA HIS A 60 -17.64 9.90 13.12
C HIS A 60 -18.51 8.84 12.43
N LEU A 61 -19.18 8.01 13.24
CA LEU A 61 -20.02 6.91 12.78
C LEU A 61 -21.50 7.22 12.91
N GLY A 62 -22.28 6.84 11.89
CA GLY A 62 -23.73 6.85 12.00
C GLY A 62 -24.20 5.83 13.04
N LYS A 63 -25.21 6.20 13.85
CA LYS A 63 -25.79 5.35 14.90
C LYS A 63 -26.10 3.92 14.42
N VAL A 64 -26.73 3.79 13.25
CA VAL A 64 -27.09 2.49 12.66
C VAL A 64 -25.85 1.64 12.34
N GLN A 65 -24.80 2.26 11.79
CA GLN A 65 -23.55 1.57 11.47
C GLN A 65 -22.84 1.10 12.74
N LEU A 66 -22.71 1.97 13.74
CA LEU A 66 -22.09 1.62 15.01
C LEU A 66 -22.84 0.48 15.70
N SER A 67 -24.17 0.52 15.76
CA SER A 67 -24.97 -0.56 16.38
C SER A 67 -24.73 -1.93 15.72
N LYS A 68 -24.60 -1.99 14.39
CA LYS A 68 -24.26 -3.23 13.68
C LYS A 68 -22.88 -3.75 14.07
N ILE A 69 -21.89 -2.86 14.16
CA ILE A 69 -20.51 -3.23 14.53
C ILE A 69 -20.46 -3.70 15.99
N ILE A 70 -21.12 -2.99 16.91
CA ILE A 70 -21.22 -3.38 18.32
C ILE A 70 -21.90 -4.75 18.46
N LYS A 71 -22.99 -5.01 17.73
CA LYS A 71 -23.64 -6.34 17.74
C LYS A 71 -22.67 -7.44 17.27
N LYS A 72 -21.88 -7.18 16.23
CA LYS A 72 -20.86 -8.12 15.74
C LYS A 72 -19.75 -8.36 16.76
N LEU A 73 -19.23 -7.30 17.38
CA LEU A 73 -18.20 -7.42 18.43
C LEU A 73 -18.70 -8.15 19.69
N LEU A 74 -19.97 -7.98 20.05
CA LEU A 74 -20.63 -8.74 21.13
C LEU A 74 -20.77 -10.21 20.78
N ALA A 75 -21.23 -10.52 19.56
CA ALA A 75 -21.36 -11.91 19.08
C ALA A 75 -20.02 -12.65 19.04
N ASN A 76 -18.93 -11.92 18.79
CA ASN A 76 -17.57 -12.44 18.81
C ASN A 76 -16.93 -12.40 20.22
N GLU A 77 -17.70 -12.06 21.25
CA GLU A 77 -17.25 -11.97 22.65
C GLU A 77 -16.06 -11.03 22.87
N LEU A 78 -15.85 -10.03 22.02
CA LEU A 78 -14.72 -9.09 22.14
C LEU A 78 -15.03 -7.91 23.07
N ILE A 79 -16.31 -7.58 23.22
CA ILE A 79 -16.77 -6.51 24.11
C ILE A 79 -17.91 -7.01 24.97
N THR A 80 -18.18 -6.30 26.05
CA THR A 80 -19.39 -6.42 26.88
C THR A 80 -20.04 -5.06 27.02
N LEU A 81 -21.36 -5.04 27.31
CA LEU A 81 -22.09 -3.82 27.62
C LEU A 81 -22.43 -3.82 29.12
N GLN A 82 -21.97 -2.79 29.82
CA GLN A 82 -22.26 -2.59 31.24
C GLN A 82 -23.25 -1.43 31.38
N ALA A 83 -24.42 -1.69 31.99
CA ALA A 83 -25.36 -0.62 32.32
C ALA A 83 -24.76 0.31 33.37
N ASP A 84 -25.00 1.62 33.24
CA ASP A 84 -24.65 2.59 34.27
C ASP A 84 -25.50 2.34 35.55
N LYS A 85 -24.89 2.59 36.72
CA LYS A 85 -25.55 2.34 38.02
C LYS A 85 -26.63 3.38 38.34
N HIS A 86 -26.48 4.60 37.84
CA HIS A 86 -27.37 5.74 38.07
C HIS A 86 -28.39 5.88 36.94
N ASP A 87 -28.01 5.59 35.68
CA ASP A 87 -28.92 5.55 34.54
C ASP A 87 -28.81 4.23 33.75
N ARG A 88 -29.68 3.27 34.05
CA ARG A 88 -29.71 1.97 33.36
C ARG A 88 -29.94 2.07 31.85
N ARG A 89 -30.39 3.22 31.32
CA ARG A 89 -30.54 3.45 29.88
C ARG A 89 -29.19 3.67 29.21
N GLN A 90 -28.21 4.19 29.93
CA GLN A 90 -26.85 4.35 29.46
C GLN A 90 -26.09 3.02 29.60
N LYS A 91 -25.39 2.64 28.52
CA LYS A 91 -24.55 1.44 28.48
C LYS A 91 -23.14 1.83 28.07
N TYR A 92 -22.17 1.42 28.87
CA TYR A 92 -20.76 1.55 28.59
C TYR A 92 -20.23 0.31 27.88
N ILE A 93 -19.39 0.53 26.88
CA ILE A 93 -18.68 -0.51 26.17
C ILE A 93 -17.42 -0.85 26.95
N ARG A 94 -17.23 -2.13 27.24
CA ARG A 94 -16.04 -2.66 27.92
C ARG A 94 -15.41 -3.74 27.06
N LEU A 95 -14.09 -3.88 27.13
CA LEU A 95 -13.46 -5.06 26.58
C LEU A 95 -13.71 -6.27 27.48
N SER A 96 -14.04 -7.40 26.86
CA SER A 96 -14.02 -8.69 27.54
C SER A 96 -12.57 -9.15 27.76
N PRO A 97 -12.32 -10.22 28.54
CA PRO A 97 -10.99 -10.85 28.61
C PRO A 97 -10.45 -11.24 27.23
N LEU A 98 -11.30 -11.78 26.34
CA LEU A 98 -10.93 -12.12 24.96
C LEU A 98 -10.62 -10.87 24.14
N GLY A 99 -11.39 -9.79 24.30
CA GLY A 99 -11.14 -8.50 23.66
C GLY A 99 -9.80 -7.89 24.05
N ILE A 100 -9.44 -7.95 25.34
CA ILE A 100 -8.13 -7.48 25.84
C ILE A 100 -7.01 -8.33 25.22
N LYS A 101 -7.14 -9.65 25.20
CA LYS A 101 -6.15 -10.55 24.58
C LYS A 101 -5.97 -10.23 23.09
N THR A 102 -7.09 -10.07 22.37
CA THR A 102 -7.09 -9.74 20.93
C THR A 102 -6.44 -8.39 20.67
N LEU A 103 -6.75 -7.38 21.48
CA LEU A 103 -6.16 -6.05 21.37
C LEU A 103 -4.65 -6.08 21.61
N LYS A 104 -4.17 -6.83 22.61
CA LYS A 104 -2.72 -6.98 22.87
C LYS A 104 -1.99 -7.64 21.70
N GLN A 105 -2.57 -8.67 21.10
CA GLN A 105 -2.00 -9.32 19.93
C GLN A 105 -1.93 -8.34 18.74
N PHE A 106 -3.03 -7.66 18.44
CA PHE A 106 -3.09 -6.62 17.43
C PHE A 106 -2.05 -5.52 17.67
N ASP A 107 -1.89 -5.08 18.92
CA ASP A 107 -0.94 -4.05 19.30
C ASP A 107 0.51 -4.46 19.08
N SER A 108 0.85 -5.68 19.47
CA SER A 108 2.19 -6.25 19.27
C SER A 108 2.55 -6.31 17.79
N GLN A 109 1.65 -6.84 16.96
CA GLN A 109 1.89 -6.98 15.53
C GLN A 109 1.92 -5.61 14.82
N ALA A 110 1.04 -4.68 15.20
CA ALA A 110 1.04 -3.33 14.65
C ALA A 110 2.33 -2.57 14.99
N ASN A 111 2.82 -2.71 16.23
CA ASN A 111 4.09 -2.15 16.65
C ASN A 111 5.25 -2.75 15.84
N GLN A 112 5.33 -4.08 15.74
CA GLN A 112 6.38 -4.77 14.98
C GLN A 112 6.42 -4.32 13.53
N ARG A 113 5.26 -4.11 12.93
CA ARG A 113 5.18 -3.64 11.54
C ARG A 113 5.65 -2.20 11.37
N LEU A 114 5.24 -1.30 12.28
CA LEU A 114 5.72 0.07 12.25
C LEU A 114 7.23 0.16 12.44
N GLU A 115 7.80 -0.68 13.31
CA GLU A 115 9.26 -0.81 13.44
C GLU A 115 9.92 -1.24 12.12
N GLY A 116 9.29 -2.17 11.39
CA GLY A 116 9.70 -2.54 10.03
C GLY A 116 9.70 -1.34 9.07
N PHE A 117 8.63 -0.53 9.08
CA PHE A 117 8.53 0.66 8.23
C PHE A 117 9.60 1.70 8.56
N VAL A 118 9.79 1.98 9.86
CA VAL A 118 10.79 2.91 10.39
C VAL A 118 12.20 2.46 9.98
N LYS A 119 12.50 1.17 10.15
CA LYS A 119 13.78 0.59 9.74
C LYS A 119 14.01 0.67 8.23
N ASN A 120 12.99 0.35 7.43
CA ASN A 120 13.09 0.41 5.96
C ASN A 120 13.23 1.86 5.44
N ALA A 121 12.73 2.83 6.19
CA ALA A 121 12.83 4.25 5.89
C ALA A 121 14.10 4.92 6.45
N ASP A 122 14.92 4.18 7.20
CA ASP A 122 16.12 4.68 7.89
C ASP A 122 15.79 5.90 8.79
N LEU A 123 14.74 5.77 9.60
CA LEU A 123 14.29 6.83 10.50
C LEU A 123 14.84 6.61 11.91
N GLY A 124 15.60 7.59 12.41
CA GLY A 124 16.10 7.59 13.78
C GLY A 124 15.04 8.03 14.79
N LYS A 125 15.35 7.91 16.08
CA LYS A 125 14.43 8.32 17.17
C LYS A 125 13.91 9.75 17.02
N LYS A 126 14.79 10.72 16.70
CA LYS A 126 14.41 12.12 16.47
C LYS A 126 13.47 12.29 15.27
N ASP A 127 13.69 11.53 14.20
CA ASP A 127 12.82 11.55 13.02
C ASP A 127 11.43 11.00 13.34
N ILE A 128 11.36 9.94 14.16
CA ILE A 128 10.09 9.36 14.63
C ILE A 128 9.33 10.37 15.49
N GLU A 129 10.01 11.05 16.41
CA GLU A 129 9.41 12.08 17.27
C GLU A 129 8.89 13.26 16.44
N ALA A 130 9.70 13.75 15.49
CA ALA A 130 9.30 14.83 14.59
C ALA A 130 8.12 14.42 13.68
N LEU A 131 8.14 13.19 13.16
CA LEU A 131 7.04 12.65 12.36
C LEU A 131 5.77 12.48 13.17
N ALA A 132 5.86 11.99 14.42
CA ALA A 132 4.73 11.85 15.32
C ALA A 132 4.08 13.21 15.61
N ASP A 133 4.89 14.21 15.98
CA ASP A 133 4.43 15.58 16.21
C ASP A 133 3.76 16.16 14.97
N PHE A 134 4.40 16.04 13.81
CA PHE A 134 3.85 16.49 12.53
C PHE A 134 2.49 15.85 12.24
N LEU A 135 2.38 14.52 12.33
CA LEU A 135 1.13 13.79 12.08
C LEU A 135 0.01 14.21 13.05
N SER A 136 0.34 14.43 14.32
CA SER A 136 -0.63 14.85 15.34
C SER A 136 -1.12 16.27 15.08
N ARG A 137 -0.22 17.24 14.89
CA ARG A 137 -0.62 18.61 14.57
C ARG A 137 -1.43 18.64 13.27
N PHE A 138 -1.02 17.86 12.27
CA PHE A 138 -1.73 17.76 11.00
C PHE A 138 -3.15 17.16 11.18
N ALA A 139 -3.29 16.13 12.02
CA ALA A 139 -4.59 15.56 12.36
C ALA A 139 -5.49 16.56 13.11
N ILE A 140 -4.94 17.37 14.00
CA ILE A 140 -5.67 18.45 14.71
C ILE A 140 -6.17 19.50 13.72
N ALA A 141 -5.34 19.91 12.77
CA ALA A 141 -5.74 20.88 11.74
C ALA A 141 -6.87 20.37 10.84
N LEU A 142 -7.00 19.05 10.67
CA LEU A 142 -8.12 18.40 10.01
C LEU A 142 -9.35 18.23 10.93
N SER A 143 -9.45 18.97 12.03
CA SER A 143 -10.53 18.91 13.03
C SER A 143 -10.55 17.63 13.87
N GLY A 144 -9.42 16.94 13.99
CA GLY A 144 -9.30 15.77 14.86
C GLY A 144 -9.17 16.15 16.33
N ALA A 145 -10.02 15.56 17.18
CA ALA A 145 -9.78 15.59 18.62
C ALA A 145 -8.41 14.96 18.94
N PRO A 146 -7.67 15.49 19.94
CA PRO A 146 -6.44 14.86 20.39
C PRO A 146 -6.70 13.41 20.82
N PHE A 147 -5.77 12.52 20.48
CA PHE A 147 -5.81 11.13 20.88
C PHE A 147 -4.63 10.81 21.77
N GLU A 148 -4.88 10.33 22.98
CA GLU A 148 -3.84 9.98 23.93
C GLU A 148 -3.14 8.67 23.52
N ALA A 149 -1.81 8.70 23.47
CA ALA A 149 -1.03 7.50 23.24
C ALA A 149 -1.11 6.55 24.43
N ARG A 150 -1.29 5.24 24.17
CA ARG A 150 -1.20 4.23 25.24
C ARG A 150 0.27 3.91 25.49
N LYS A 151 0.64 3.68 26.75
CA LYS A 151 2.05 3.46 27.18
C LYS A 151 2.83 2.38 26.41
N GLN A 152 2.12 1.40 25.84
CA GLN A 152 2.72 0.22 25.17
C GLN A 152 2.73 0.34 23.63
N GLU A 153 2.39 1.50 23.08
CA GLU A 153 2.28 1.70 21.64
C GLU A 153 3.52 2.35 21.05
N HIS A 154 3.82 1.98 19.81
CA HIS A 154 4.79 2.69 19.00
C HIS A 154 4.39 4.19 18.88
N PRO A 155 5.33 5.16 18.96
CA PRO A 155 5.03 6.59 19.01
C PRO A 155 4.15 7.09 17.86
N LEU A 156 4.27 6.50 16.67
CA LEU A 156 3.47 6.86 15.49
C LEU A 156 2.00 6.38 15.55
N ARG A 157 1.63 5.46 16.45
CA ARG A 157 0.27 4.85 16.42
C ARG A 157 -0.84 5.82 16.75
N ALA A 158 -0.68 6.60 17.82
CA ALA A 158 -1.66 7.60 18.21
C ALA A 158 -1.85 8.67 17.12
N PRO A 159 -0.79 9.31 16.61
CA PRO A 159 -0.89 10.25 15.49
C PRO A 159 -1.51 9.64 14.23
N ILE A 160 -1.12 8.41 13.86
CA ILE A 160 -1.69 7.71 12.69
C ILE A 160 -3.20 7.50 12.87
N ARG A 161 -3.64 7.02 14.03
CA ARG A 161 -5.08 6.83 14.30
C ARG A 161 -5.84 8.14 14.33
N GLN A 162 -5.26 9.18 14.93
CA GLN A 162 -5.85 10.51 14.96
C GLN A 162 -6.05 11.00 13.52
N LEU A 163 -5.01 10.92 12.69
CA LEU A 163 -5.06 11.31 11.29
C LEU A 163 -6.10 10.49 10.50
N THR A 164 -6.21 9.19 10.79
CA THR A 164 -7.21 8.29 10.19
C THR A 164 -8.64 8.79 10.46
N ARG A 165 -8.91 9.24 11.69
CA ARG A 165 -10.21 9.81 12.07
C ARG A 165 -10.46 11.13 11.40
N SER A 166 -9.48 12.03 11.42
CA SER A 166 -9.64 13.37 10.84
C SER A 166 -9.88 13.35 9.34
N PHE A 167 -9.38 12.33 8.64
CA PHE A 167 -9.71 12.10 7.23
C PHE A 167 -11.11 11.49 7.00
N GLY A 168 -11.85 11.17 8.05
CA GLY A 168 -13.14 10.49 7.95
C GLY A 168 -13.01 9.04 7.49
N LEU A 169 -11.84 8.42 7.62
CA LEU A 169 -11.57 7.07 7.07
C LEU A 169 -12.23 5.94 7.87
N LEU A 170 -12.82 6.26 9.02
CA LEU A 170 -13.61 5.32 9.80
C LEU A 170 -15.10 5.41 9.43
N GLY A 171 -15.56 6.59 9.00
CA GLY A 171 -16.95 6.84 8.65
C GLY A 171 -17.28 6.57 7.18
N GLY A 172 -18.58 6.61 6.87
CA GLY A 172 -19.08 6.55 5.49
C GLY A 172 -18.95 7.87 4.71
N ALA A 173 -18.26 8.86 5.26
CA ALA A 173 -18.15 10.20 4.68
C ALA A 173 -16.69 10.65 4.58
N ALA A 174 -15.96 10.10 3.61
CA ALA A 174 -14.59 10.49 3.37
C ALA A 174 -14.53 11.95 2.87
N LEU A 175 -13.82 12.81 3.60
CA LEU A 175 -13.49 14.19 3.20
C LEU A 175 -14.71 15.03 2.78
N GLY A 176 -15.83 14.87 3.50
CA GLY A 176 -17.07 15.62 3.25
C GLY A 176 -17.90 15.12 2.06
N THR A 177 -17.56 13.96 1.50
CA THR A 177 -18.39 13.25 0.52
C THR A 177 -19.28 12.22 1.21
N ASN A 178 -20.28 11.67 0.50
CA ASN A 178 -21.05 10.51 0.97
C ASN A 178 -20.41 9.18 0.53
N LEU A 179 -19.15 9.21 0.12
CA LEU A 179 -18.42 8.01 -0.31
C LEU A 179 -17.75 7.38 0.90
N ASN A 180 -17.85 6.06 1.00
CA ASN A 180 -16.99 5.31 1.91
C ASN A 180 -15.54 5.33 1.39
N VAL A 181 -14.59 4.94 2.25
CA VAL A 181 -13.15 4.98 1.91
C VAL A 181 -12.81 4.21 0.64
N LEU A 182 -13.39 3.02 0.45
CA LEU A 182 -13.09 2.22 -0.73
C LEU A 182 -13.68 2.86 -1.99
N GLU A 183 -14.92 3.35 -1.95
CA GLU A 183 -15.52 4.08 -3.08
C GLU A 183 -14.70 5.31 -3.47
N TRP A 184 -14.25 6.08 -2.49
CA TRP A 184 -13.37 7.23 -2.72
C TRP A 184 -12.06 6.81 -3.39
N GLN A 185 -11.41 5.78 -2.85
CA GLN A 185 -10.16 5.27 -3.40
C GLN A 185 -10.30 4.73 -4.82
N LEU A 186 -11.37 3.99 -5.10
CA LEU A 186 -11.68 3.48 -6.44
C LEU A 186 -11.95 4.63 -7.40
N LEU A 187 -12.74 5.63 -6.99
CA LEU A 187 -13.03 6.81 -7.80
C LEU A 187 -11.76 7.57 -8.16
N LEU A 188 -10.86 7.78 -7.20
CA LEU A 188 -9.55 8.40 -7.43
C LEU A 188 -8.72 7.63 -8.46
N SER A 189 -8.57 6.31 -8.29
CA SER A 189 -7.78 5.49 -9.21
C SER A 189 -8.39 5.48 -10.62
N ILE A 190 -9.71 5.43 -10.73
CA ILE A 190 -10.40 5.52 -12.01
C ILE A 190 -10.22 6.91 -12.64
N GLY A 191 -10.20 7.98 -11.84
CA GLY A 191 -9.91 9.33 -12.32
C GLY A 191 -8.50 9.49 -12.87
N GLU A 192 -7.50 8.89 -12.20
CA GLU A 192 -6.09 8.96 -12.60
C GLU A 192 -5.77 8.11 -13.83
N TYR A 193 -6.41 6.94 -13.98
CA TYR A 193 -6.18 5.99 -15.06
C TYR A 193 -7.45 5.73 -15.88
N SER A 194 -8.19 6.80 -16.18
CA SER A 194 -9.50 6.72 -16.85
C SER A 194 -9.39 5.97 -18.18
N GLY A 195 -10.26 4.98 -18.40
CA GLY A 195 -10.29 4.17 -19.61
C GLY A 195 -9.27 3.01 -19.63
N HIS A 196 -8.44 2.86 -18.59
CA HIS A 196 -7.40 1.82 -18.56
C HIS A 196 -7.62 0.76 -17.46
N LEU A 197 -8.50 1.04 -16.49
CA LEU A 197 -8.73 0.13 -15.36
C LEU A 197 -9.96 -0.74 -15.58
N THR A 198 -9.83 -2.01 -15.19
CA THR A 198 -10.95 -2.96 -15.10
C THR A 198 -11.27 -3.27 -13.64
N PRO A 199 -12.48 -3.78 -13.32
CA PRO A 199 -12.83 -4.20 -11.96
C PRO A 199 -11.83 -5.21 -11.36
N SER A 200 -11.35 -6.17 -12.15
CA SER A 200 -10.37 -7.17 -11.70
C SER A 200 -9.01 -6.54 -11.37
N MET A 201 -8.55 -5.58 -12.17
CA MET A 201 -7.30 -4.84 -11.90
C MET A 201 -7.40 -4.03 -10.62
N LEU A 202 -8.55 -3.39 -10.39
CA LEU A 202 -8.83 -2.66 -9.15
C LEU A 202 -8.83 -3.61 -7.95
N ALA A 203 -9.54 -4.74 -8.02
CA ALA A 203 -9.58 -5.69 -6.91
C ALA A 203 -8.18 -6.21 -6.52
N ASN A 204 -7.34 -6.50 -7.52
CA ASN A 204 -5.96 -6.91 -7.29
C ASN A 204 -5.12 -5.76 -6.69
N SER A 205 -5.22 -4.55 -7.24
CA SER A 205 -4.45 -3.38 -6.78
C SER A 205 -4.79 -3.01 -5.33
N PHE A 206 -6.07 -3.09 -4.97
CA PHE A 206 -6.54 -2.81 -3.61
C PHE A 206 -6.48 -4.02 -2.68
N SER A 207 -6.05 -5.18 -3.18
CA SER A 207 -6.01 -6.42 -2.40
C SER A 207 -7.33 -6.73 -1.71
N ALA A 208 -8.43 -6.43 -2.39
CA ALA A 208 -9.79 -6.51 -1.86
C ALA A 208 -10.54 -7.64 -2.57
N GLU A 209 -11.48 -8.25 -1.85
CA GLU A 209 -12.35 -9.25 -2.46
C GLU A 209 -13.11 -8.64 -3.64
N ARG A 210 -13.19 -9.39 -4.75
CA ARG A 210 -13.85 -8.94 -5.98
C ARG A 210 -15.31 -8.57 -5.74
N SER A 211 -15.99 -9.26 -4.83
CA SER A 211 -17.36 -8.97 -4.40
C SER A 211 -17.48 -7.57 -3.80
N ILE A 212 -16.61 -7.21 -2.86
CA ILE A 212 -16.59 -5.90 -2.18
C ILE A 212 -16.31 -4.79 -3.19
N VAL A 213 -15.32 -4.98 -4.06
CA VAL A 213 -14.97 -4.01 -5.11
C VAL A 213 -16.14 -3.84 -6.08
N SER A 214 -16.80 -4.93 -6.47
CA SER A 214 -17.96 -4.88 -7.37
C SER A 214 -19.13 -4.11 -6.74
N LEU A 215 -19.40 -4.29 -5.45
CA LEU A 215 -20.42 -3.54 -4.72
C LEU A 215 -20.09 -2.03 -4.68
N ALA A 216 -18.83 -1.67 -4.39
CA ALA A 216 -18.39 -0.29 -4.40
C ALA A 216 -18.48 0.35 -5.80
N LEU A 217 -18.06 -0.38 -6.85
CA LEU A 217 -18.19 0.09 -8.24
C LEU A 217 -19.66 0.26 -8.64
N LYS A 218 -20.54 -0.66 -8.25
CA LYS A 218 -21.99 -0.54 -8.48
C LYS A 218 -22.55 0.72 -7.82
N SER A 219 -22.14 1.03 -6.60
CA SER A 219 -22.51 2.27 -5.92
C SER A 219 -22.04 3.51 -6.69
N LEU A 220 -20.77 3.54 -7.12
CA LEU A 220 -20.23 4.66 -7.92
C LEU A 220 -20.95 4.84 -9.27
N LEU A 221 -21.31 3.74 -9.95
CA LEU A 221 -22.10 3.74 -11.18
C LEU A 221 -23.51 4.29 -10.94
N ASN A 222 -24.19 3.83 -9.89
CA ASN A 222 -25.52 4.32 -9.51
C ASN A 222 -25.51 5.82 -9.20
N GLN A 223 -24.43 6.30 -8.57
CA GLN A 223 -24.22 7.72 -8.30
C GLN A 223 -23.80 8.52 -9.55
N ARG A 224 -23.60 7.87 -10.69
CA ARG A 224 -23.12 8.42 -11.97
C ARG A 224 -21.75 9.08 -11.86
N LEU A 225 -20.90 8.59 -10.97
CA LEU A 225 -19.53 9.10 -10.77
C LEU A 225 -18.52 8.45 -11.72
N ILE A 226 -18.81 7.23 -12.16
CA ILE A 226 -18.01 6.51 -13.15
C ILE A 226 -18.93 5.99 -14.27
N SER A 227 -18.34 5.68 -15.42
CA SER A 227 -18.97 4.95 -16.53
C SER A 227 -18.20 3.66 -16.81
N LYS A 228 -18.83 2.77 -17.57
CA LYS A 228 -18.28 1.47 -17.94
C LYS A 228 -18.41 1.30 -19.46
N GLU A 229 -17.32 0.95 -20.13
CA GLU A 229 -17.26 0.71 -21.57
C GLU A 229 -16.76 -0.71 -21.82
N ALA A 230 -17.44 -1.47 -22.68
CA ALA A 230 -17.05 -2.84 -23.00
C ALA A 230 -15.69 -2.84 -23.70
N LYS A 231 -14.81 -3.78 -23.33
CA LYS A 231 -13.52 -3.92 -24.00
C LYS A 231 -13.73 -4.57 -25.37
N ALA A 232 -13.26 -3.93 -26.43
CA ALA A 232 -13.44 -4.42 -27.81
C ALA A 232 -12.93 -5.85 -28.02
N SER A 233 -11.84 -6.22 -27.34
CA SER A 233 -11.25 -7.57 -27.43
C SER A 233 -11.93 -8.62 -26.55
N ASP A 234 -12.74 -8.21 -25.58
CA ASP A 234 -13.36 -9.12 -24.60
C ASP A 234 -14.60 -8.46 -24.01
N THR A 235 -15.77 -8.87 -24.49
CA THR A 235 -17.07 -8.33 -24.04
C THR A 235 -17.38 -8.62 -22.58
N ARG A 236 -16.67 -9.57 -21.95
CA ARG A 236 -16.83 -9.90 -20.53
C ARG A 236 -16.07 -8.92 -19.63
N SER A 237 -15.10 -8.20 -20.16
CA SER A 237 -14.38 -7.15 -19.45
C SER A 237 -14.80 -5.77 -19.93
N SER A 238 -14.58 -4.79 -19.06
CA SER A 238 -14.97 -3.42 -19.32
C SER A 238 -13.98 -2.46 -18.69
N TYR A 239 -13.64 -1.43 -19.43
CA TYR A 239 -12.90 -0.30 -18.92
C TYR A 239 -13.81 0.61 -18.12
N LEU A 240 -13.24 1.19 -17.08
CA LEU A 240 -13.89 2.14 -16.20
C LEU A 240 -13.32 3.53 -16.50
N SER A 241 -14.22 4.50 -16.64
CA SER A 241 -13.86 5.90 -16.88
C SER A 241 -14.56 6.78 -15.85
N CYS A 242 -13.90 7.86 -15.45
CA CYS A 242 -14.50 8.82 -14.52
C CYS A 242 -15.43 9.77 -15.30
N THR A 243 -16.65 10.02 -14.81
CA THR A 243 -17.55 10.98 -15.46
C THR A 243 -17.17 12.41 -15.09
N ARG A 244 -17.73 13.40 -15.79
CA ARG A 244 -17.60 14.82 -15.38
C ARG A 244 -18.06 15.05 -13.93
N LYS A 245 -19.10 14.34 -13.49
CA LYS A 245 -19.59 14.40 -12.10
C LYS A 245 -18.56 13.79 -11.14
N GLY A 246 -17.98 12.64 -11.49
CA GLY A 246 -16.90 12.01 -10.73
C GLY A 246 -15.68 12.92 -10.56
N PHE A 247 -15.20 13.51 -11.65
CA PHE A 247 -14.11 14.50 -11.59
C PHE A 247 -14.49 15.70 -10.71
N GLY A 248 -15.73 16.19 -10.79
CA GLY A 248 -16.20 17.25 -9.90
C GLY A 248 -16.14 16.88 -8.41
N VAL A 249 -16.41 15.61 -8.04
CA VAL A 249 -16.24 15.12 -6.67
C VAL A 249 -14.77 15.07 -6.29
N ILE A 250 -13.90 14.54 -7.16
CA ILE A 250 -12.45 14.50 -6.92
C ILE A 250 -11.91 15.91 -6.68
N SER A 251 -12.22 16.87 -7.55
CA SER A 251 -11.74 18.24 -7.43
C SER A 251 -12.26 18.94 -6.16
N LYS A 252 -13.50 18.66 -5.73
CA LYS A 252 -14.02 19.20 -4.45
C LYS A 252 -13.25 18.67 -3.26
N VAL A 253 -12.95 17.37 -3.25
CA VAL A 253 -12.16 16.75 -2.18
C VAL A 253 -10.73 17.26 -2.18
N GLU A 254 -10.10 17.38 -3.35
CA GLU A 254 -8.78 17.98 -3.48
C GLU A 254 -8.76 19.44 -2.99
N ALA A 255 -9.75 20.25 -3.37
CA ALA A 255 -9.88 21.62 -2.91
C ALA A 255 -10.09 21.71 -1.39
N SER A 256 -10.91 20.82 -0.82
CA SER A 256 -11.12 20.73 0.63
C SER A 256 -9.82 20.35 1.35
N ALA A 257 -9.10 19.35 0.84
CA ALA A 257 -7.81 18.95 1.38
C ALA A 257 -6.81 20.13 1.31
N VAL A 258 -6.67 20.78 0.14
CA VAL A 258 -5.82 21.96 -0.04
C VAL A 258 -6.21 23.10 0.90
N SER A 259 -7.50 23.34 1.11
CA SER A 259 -7.99 24.33 2.07
C SER A 259 -7.53 23.98 3.49
N SER A 260 -7.74 22.74 3.94
CA SER A 260 -7.27 22.27 5.25
C SER A 260 -5.75 22.36 5.39
N PHE A 261 -5.00 22.15 4.30
CA PHE A 261 -3.55 22.33 4.28
C PHE A 261 -3.12 23.78 4.30
N SER A 262 -3.87 24.69 3.69
CA SER A 262 -3.57 26.12 3.70
C SER A 262 -3.70 26.73 5.09
N THR A 263 -4.56 26.17 5.94
CA THR A 263 -4.62 26.45 7.38
C THR A 263 -3.28 26.12 8.07
N TYR A 264 -2.53 25.19 7.49
CA TYR A 264 -1.21 24.76 7.95
C TYR A 264 -0.08 25.53 7.26
N ARG A 265 -0.07 26.87 7.40
CA ARG A 265 0.96 27.75 6.78
C ARG A 265 2.41 27.43 7.19
N ASN A 266 2.61 26.62 8.22
CA ASN A 266 3.93 26.33 8.82
C ASN A 266 4.40 24.88 8.56
N LEU A 267 3.98 24.24 7.46
CA LEU A 267 4.59 22.96 7.07
C LEU A 267 6.04 23.20 6.64
N ALA A 268 6.98 22.78 7.48
CA ALA A 268 8.38 22.77 7.10
C ALA A 268 8.62 21.71 6.01
N SER A 269 9.46 22.01 5.02
CA SER A 269 9.83 21.02 3.98
C SER A 269 10.44 19.75 4.59
N SER A 270 11.06 19.86 5.78
CA SER A 270 11.56 18.72 6.57
C SER A 270 10.46 17.74 6.95
N ASP A 271 9.31 18.22 7.41
CA ASP A 271 8.19 17.38 7.88
C ASP A 271 7.65 16.52 6.72
N LEU A 272 7.61 17.10 5.52
CA LEU A 272 7.13 16.43 4.32
C LEU A 272 8.14 15.43 3.77
N ASN A 273 9.42 15.72 3.89
CA ASN A 273 10.47 14.77 3.56
C ASN A 273 10.44 13.57 4.51
N LEU A 274 10.17 13.77 5.80
CA LEU A 274 9.97 12.68 6.77
C LEU A 274 8.74 11.84 6.44
N LEU A 275 7.60 12.48 6.16
CA LEU A 275 6.38 11.77 5.74
C LEU A 275 6.62 10.93 4.49
N GLU A 276 7.31 11.48 3.48
CA GLU A 276 7.61 10.75 2.25
C GLU A 276 8.56 9.57 2.50
N LYS A 277 9.62 9.76 3.30
CA LYS A 277 10.50 8.66 3.69
C LYS A 277 9.71 7.54 4.37
N PHE A 278 8.84 7.88 5.32
CA PHE A 278 7.99 6.92 6.00
C PHE A 278 7.08 6.15 5.04
N ILE A 279 6.39 6.85 4.12
CA ILE A 279 5.53 6.24 3.11
C ILE A 279 6.31 5.32 2.19
N ARG A 280 7.52 5.73 1.76
CA ARG A 280 8.42 4.88 0.95
C ARG A 280 8.85 3.63 1.72
N GLY A 281 9.18 3.74 3.00
CA GLY A 281 9.50 2.59 3.86
C GLY A 281 8.33 1.61 4.01
N ALA A 282 7.11 2.13 4.16
CA ALA A 282 5.88 1.33 4.18
C ALA A 282 5.61 0.65 2.82
N ALA A 283 5.87 1.34 1.71
CA ALA A 283 5.76 0.77 0.36
C ALA A 283 6.75 -0.38 0.14
N LEU A 284 8.00 -0.25 0.61
CA LEU A 284 9.01 -1.31 0.48
C LEU A 284 8.62 -2.60 1.20
N ASP A 285 8.08 -2.50 2.43
CA ASP A 285 7.56 -3.67 3.15
C ASP A 285 6.44 -4.37 2.37
N PHE A 286 5.56 -3.59 1.74
CA PHE A 286 4.51 -4.12 0.89
C PHE A 286 5.07 -4.95 -0.28
N PHE A 287 6.09 -4.45 -0.98
CA PHE A 287 6.72 -5.15 -2.11
C PHE A 287 7.39 -6.47 -1.71
N VAL A 288 8.02 -6.53 -0.53
CA VAL A 288 8.69 -7.73 -0.03
C VAL A 288 7.70 -8.79 0.46
N SER A 289 6.58 -8.38 1.07
CA SER A 289 5.59 -9.31 1.64
C SER A 289 4.80 -10.14 0.61
N ARG A 290 4.81 -9.74 -0.67
CA ARG A 290 4.00 -10.34 -1.73
C ARG A 290 4.85 -10.68 -2.95
N GLU A 291 5.63 -11.74 -2.85
CA GLU A 291 6.23 -12.40 -4.00
C GLU A 291 5.12 -12.83 -4.99
N GLY A 292 4.91 -12.04 -6.08
CA GLY A 292 4.05 -12.43 -7.21
C GLY A 292 3.19 -11.37 -7.92
N LEU A 293 3.42 -10.05 -7.83
CA LEU A 293 2.58 -9.07 -8.57
C LEU A 293 3.35 -7.98 -9.35
N THR A 294 2.85 -7.74 -10.56
CA THR A 294 3.35 -6.83 -11.60
C THR A 294 3.35 -5.36 -11.14
N VAL A 295 4.54 -4.75 -11.19
CA VAL A 295 4.93 -3.43 -10.66
C VAL A 295 4.27 -2.22 -11.36
N GLN A 296 3.32 -2.43 -12.27
CA GLN A 296 2.91 -1.38 -13.22
C GLN A 296 2.01 -0.26 -12.67
N SER A 297 1.34 -0.42 -11.52
CA SER A 297 0.23 0.48 -11.16
C SER A 297 0.50 1.50 -10.06
N LEU A 298 1.67 1.55 -9.42
CA LEU A 298 1.88 2.35 -8.19
C LEU A 298 2.94 3.46 -8.29
N LEU A 299 3.66 3.54 -9.39
CA LEU A 299 4.93 4.25 -9.45
C LEU A 299 5.05 4.97 -10.80
N THR A 300 5.61 6.18 -10.79
CA THR A 300 6.10 6.79 -12.03
C THR A 300 7.23 5.90 -12.58
N SER A 301 7.60 6.03 -13.86
CA SER A 301 8.67 5.21 -14.45
C SER A 301 9.98 5.26 -13.64
N ALA A 302 10.30 6.41 -13.04
CA ALA A 302 11.46 6.58 -12.16
C ALA A 302 11.31 5.83 -10.81
N ASP A 303 10.13 5.87 -10.20
CA ASP A 303 9.88 5.19 -8.94
C ASP A 303 9.89 3.64 -9.12
N ILE A 304 9.44 3.14 -10.29
CA ILE A 304 9.50 1.72 -10.66
C ILE A 304 10.95 1.22 -10.71
N HIS A 305 11.86 2.03 -11.26
CA HIS A 305 13.27 1.70 -11.34
C HIS A 305 13.89 1.54 -9.94
N VAL A 306 13.72 2.54 -9.06
CA VAL A 306 14.27 2.53 -7.70
C VAL A 306 13.69 1.39 -6.85
N ALA A 307 12.39 1.12 -6.96
CA ALA A 307 11.74 0.02 -6.22
C ALA A 307 12.22 -1.36 -6.71
N ARG A 308 12.40 -1.53 -8.03
CA ARG A 308 12.96 -2.76 -8.61
C ARG A 308 14.42 -2.95 -8.23
N GLU A 309 15.25 -1.91 -8.31
CA GLU A 309 16.67 -1.95 -7.94
C GLU A 309 16.84 -2.39 -6.48
N ARG A 310 16.07 -1.80 -5.56
CA ARG A 310 16.12 -2.16 -4.13
C ARG A 310 15.57 -3.54 -3.83
N PHE A 311 14.50 -3.97 -4.51
CA PHE A 311 13.96 -5.31 -4.37
C PHE A 311 14.97 -6.37 -4.81
N VAL A 312 15.56 -6.21 -6.00
CA VAL A 312 16.58 -7.12 -6.54
C VAL A 312 17.80 -7.15 -5.60
N ALA A 313 18.31 -5.99 -5.19
CA ALA A 313 19.46 -5.91 -4.29
C ALA A 313 19.19 -6.56 -2.92
N SER A 314 18.03 -6.30 -2.31
CA SER A 314 17.66 -6.86 -1.01
C SER A 314 17.40 -8.37 -1.07
N TYR A 315 16.77 -8.85 -2.14
CA TYR A 315 16.49 -10.28 -2.33
C TYR A 315 17.79 -11.06 -2.56
N LEU A 316 18.66 -10.59 -3.44
CA LEU A 316 19.96 -11.20 -3.71
C LEU A 316 20.86 -11.20 -2.47
N LYS A 317 20.91 -10.09 -1.72
CA LYS A 317 21.72 -9.96 -0.50
C LYS A 317 21.29 -10.90 0.63
N ASN A 318 20.00 -11.18 0.78
CA ASN A 318 19.47 -11.94 1.91
C ASN A 318 19.24 -13.44 1.62
N LYS A 319 19.14 -13.85 0.35
CA LYS A 319 18.81 -15.25 -0.02
C LYS A 319 19.91 -15.99 -0.77
N LEU A 320 20.94 -15.31 -1.27
CA LEU A 320 22.09 -15.92 -1.94
C LEU A 320 23.40 -15.57 -1.23
N PRO A 321 23.72 -16.22 -0.10
CA PRO A 321 25.08 -16.21 0.41
C PRO A 321 25.88 -17.22 -0.42
N LEU A 322 26.19 -16.89 -1.68
CA LEU A 322 27.13 -17.67 -2.48
C LEU A 322 28.52 -17.05 -2.31
N PRO A 323 29.48 -17.73 -1.67
CA PRO A 323 30.84 -17.24 -1.54
C PRO A 323 31.47 -16.99 -2.91
N GLY A 324 32.04 -15.80 -3.10
CA GLY A 324 32.72 -15.43 -4.34
C GLY A 324 31.82 -14.94 -5.47
N VAL A 325 30.55 -14.61 -5.18
CA VAL A 325 29.64 -14.01 -6.16
C VAL A 325 29.65 -12.49 -6.05
N LEU A 326 29.97 -11.83 -7.16
CA LEU A 326 29.97 -10.38 -7.33
C LEU A 326 28.75 -9.95 -8.13
N PHE A 327 28.22 -8.79 -7.81
CA PHE A 327 27.06 -8.23 -8.48
C PHE A 327 27.45 -6.91 -9.12
N ALA A 328 27.16 -6.77 -10.41
CA ALA A 328 27.48 -5.55 -11.15
C ALA A 328 26.26 -5.03 -11.90
N GLU A 329 26.11 -3.70 -11.92
CA GLU A 329 25.00 -2.99 -12.57
C GLU A 329 25.52 -1.93 -13.58
N SER A 330 24.92 -1.89 -14.77
CA SER A 330 25.22 -0.89 -15.80
C SER A 330 24.03 -0.68 -16.73
N ASN A 331 23.54 0.56 -16.81
CA ASN A 331 22.51 1.01 -17.77
C ASN A 331 21.27 0.09 -17.87
N SER A 332 20.64 -0.24 -16.73
CA SER A 332 19.46 -1.13 -16.64
C SER A 332 19.73 -2.60 -16.98
N ASN A 333 20.99 -3.01 -17.12
CA ASN A 333 21.41 -4.40 -17.21
C ASN A 333 22.07 -4.82 -15.90
N TRP A 334 21.86 -6.08 -15.53
CA TRP A 334 22.34 -6.66 -14.30
C TRP A 334 23.14 -7.90 -14.61
N GLY A 335 24.30 -8.05 -13.96
CA GLY A 335 25.15 -9.23 -14.09
C GLY A 335 25.47 -9.82 -12.72
N LEU A 336 25.27 -11.14 -12.60
CA LEU A 336 25.74 -11.94 -11.48
C LEU A 336 27.03 -12.63 -11.90
N PHE A 337 28.12 -12.40 -11.19
CA PHE A 337 29.45 -12.91 -11.50
C PHE A 337 29.93 -13.85 -10.41
N ARG A 338 30.73 -14.86 -10.76
CA ARG A 338 31.48 -15.67 -9.80
C ARG A 338 32.95 -15.64 -10.20
N GLY A 339 33.76 -14.92 -9.43
CA GLY A 339 35.06 -14.44 -9.94
C GLY A 339 34.86 -13.49 -11.12
N GLU A 340 35.58 -13.70 -12.22
CA GLU A 340 35.45 -12.90 -13.45
C GLU A 340 34.36 -13.42 -14.42
N ARG A 341 33.69 -14.52 -14.09
CA ARG A 341 32.74 -15.19 -14.99
C ARG A 341 31.31 -14.73 -14.74
N LEU A 342 30.63 -14.23 -15.79
CA LEU A 342 29.21 -13.89 -15.75
C LEU A 342 28.37 -15.17 -15.72
N VAL A 343 27.62 -15.35 -14.64
CA VAL A 343 26.81 -16.54 -14.35
C VAL A 343 25.35 -16.36 -14.79
N ALA A 344 24.84 -15.13 -14.65
CA ALA A 344 23.51 -14.78 -15.10
C ALA A 344 23.47 -13.30 -15.48
N ALA A 345 22.83 -12.97 -16.59
CA ALA A 345 22.56 -11.59 -16.98
C ALA A 345 21.07 -11.35 -17.12
N LEU A 346 20.62 -10.19 -16.66
CA LEU A 346 19.26 -9.71 -16.80
C LEU A 346 19.29 -8.41 -17.60
N SER A 347 18.77 -8.43 -18.83
CA SER A 347 18.67 -7.23 -19.66
C SER A 347 17.22 -6.82 -19.83
N TYR A 348 16.94 -5.53 -19.61
CA TYR A 348 15.62 -4.93 -19.77
C TYR A 348 15.59 -4.07 -21.03
N ASP A 349 14.83 -4.51 -22.03
CA ASP A 349 14.61 -3.70 -23.23
C ASP A 349 13.39 -2.78 -23.05
N LYS A 350 13.67 -1.47 -23.02
CA LYS A 350 12.67 -0.41 -22.89
C LYS A 350 11.72 -0.35 -24.10
N ARG A 351 12.11 -0.85 -25.27
CA ARG A 351 11.30 -0.78 -26.51
C ARG A 351 10.26 -1.89 -26.60
N SER A 352 10.54 -3.05 -26.02
CA SER A 352 9.67 -4.24 -26.10
C SER A 352 8.68 -4.37 -24.93
N LYS A 353 8.36 -3.28 -24.22
CA LYS A 353 7.40 -3.24 -23.11
C LYS A 353 7.73 -4.23 -21.97
N GLY A 354 9.01 -4.49 -21.74
CA GLY A 354 9.49 -5.22 -20.58
C GLY A 354 9.75 -6.70 -20.77
N VAL A 355 10.19 -7.09 -21.97
CA VAL A 355 10.85 -8.39 -22.16
C VAL A 355 12.15 -8.39 -21.35
N VAL A 356 12.29 -9.43 -20.53
CA VAL A 356 13.48 -9.67 -19.72
C VAL A 356 14.26 -10.79 -20.40
N ASN A 357 15.42 -10.46 -20.96
CA ASN A 357 16.31 -11.47 -21.53
C ASN A 357 17.19 -12.03 -20.42
N LEU A 358 17.16 -13.35 -20.26
CA LEU A 358 17.99 -14.09 -19.33
C LEU A 358 19.00 -14.90 -20.12
N MET A 359 20.29 -14.63 -19.92
CA MET A 359 21.35 -15.50 -20.40
C MET A 359 21.94 -16.25 -19.21
N LEU A 360 21.99 -17.57 -19.34
CA LEU A 360 22.60 -18.49 -18.38
C LEU A 360 23.78 -19.17 -19.08
N ASP A 361 24.84 -19.42 -18.33
CA ASP A 361 25.98 -20.20 -18.79
C ASP A 361 25.66 -21.70 -18.81
N ASP A 362 26.19 -22.44 -19.79
CA ASP A 362 25.81 -23.83 -20.15
C ASP A 362 26.06 -24.86 -19.03
N GLY A 363 26.73 -24.48 -17.94
CA GLY A 363 26.99 -25.31 -16.77
C GLY A 363 25.95 -25.23 -15.64
N LEU A 364 24.96 -24.34 -15.74
CA LEU A 364 23.86 -24.26 -14.77
C LEU A 364 22.72 -25.17 -15.20
N HIS A 365 22.35 -26.14 -14.36
CA HIS A 365 21.18 -26.99 -14.61
C HIS A 365 19.97 -26.12 -14.93
N PHE A 366 19.55 -26.16 -16.19
CA PHE A 366 18.44 -25.39 -16.74
C PHE A 366 17.18 -25.55 -15.88
N ASP A 367 16.95 -26.72 -15.31
CA ASP A 367 15.82 -27.01 -14.42
C ASP A 367 15.91 -26.33 -13.05
N ALA A 368 17.11 -26.06 -12.53
CA ALA A 368 17.29 -25.31 -11.28
C ALA A 368 17.00 -23.82 -11.50
N ALA A 369 17.47 -23.25 -12.62
CA ALA A 369 17.19 -21.85 -12.98
C ALA A 369 15.73 -21.63 -13.44
N ARG A 370 15.16 -22.60 -14.16
CA ARG A 370 13.74 -22.63 -14.54
C ARG A 370 12.85 -22.83 -13.32
N GLY A 371 13.19 -23.76 -12.41
CA GLY A 371 12.49 -23.95 -11.14
C GLY A 371 12.56 -22.73 -10.22
N PHE A 372 13.68 -22.01 -10.23
CA PHE A 372 13.88 -20.72 -9.58
C PHE A 372 12.97 -19.63 -10.19
N LEU A 373 12.91 -19.51 -11.52
CA LEU A 373 12.06 -18.53 -12.21
C LEU A 373 10.56 -18.84 -12.07
N LEU A 374 10.16 -20.10 -12.18
CA LEU A 374 8.76 -20.52 -12.00
C LEU A 374 8.29 -20.30 -10.55
N LYS A 375 9.18 -20.45 -9.56
CA LYS A 375 8.90 -20.12 -8.15
C LYS A 375 8.90 -18.62 -7.88
N ALA A 376 9.78 -17.85 -8.53
CA ALA A 376 9.84 -16.40 -8.37
C ALA A 376 8.70 -15.66 -9.09
N LEU A 377 8.14 -16.22 -10.16
CA LEU A 377 7.13 -15.56 -11.01
C LEU A 377 5.68 -16.04 -10.79
N LYS A 378 5.45 -17.15 -10.06
CA LYS A 378 4.13 -17.74 -9.71
C LYS A 378 2.93 -17.28 -10.55
N HIS A 379 2.97 -17.60 -11.84
CA HIS A 379 1.81 -17.53 -12.74
C HIS A 379 1.74 -18.86 -13.50
N PRO A 380 0.56 -19.50 -13.63
CA PRO A 380 0.41 -20.55 -14.64
C PRO A 380 0.54 -19.86 -16.00
N LEU A 381 1.58 -20.23 -16.76
CA LEU A 381 1.74 -19.84 -18.15
C LEU A 381 0.73 -20.65 -18.95
N ASP A 382 -0.51 -20.18 -18.96
CA ASP A 382 -1.59 -20.72 -19.79
C ASP A 382 -1.92 -19.67 -20.85
N GLN A 383 -0.99 -19.53 -21.80
CA GLN A 383 -1.18 -18.99 -23.16
C GLN A 383 0.17 -19.07 -23.90
N ASP A 384 0.12 -19.64 -25.10
CA ASP A 384 1.24 -20.03 -25.96
C ASP A 384 2.36 -18.99 -26.09
N TYR A 385 3.44 -19.20 -25.32
CA TYR A 385 4.76 -18.73 -25.72
C TYR A 385 5.42 -19.88 -26.48
N ARG A 386 5.59 -19.72 -27.81
CA ARG A 386 6.41 -20.64 -28.60
C ARG A 386 7.88 -20.48 -28.19
N ILE A 387 8.35 -21.37 -27.33
CA ILE A 387 9.77 -21.67 -27.21
C ILE A 387 10.13 -22.50 -28.45
N LYS A 388 10.88 -21.93 -29.38
CA LYS A 388 11.47 -22.71 -30.48
C LYS A 388 12.60 -23.57 -29.88
N SER A 389 12.31 -24.82 -29.59
CA SER A 389 13.32 -25.87 -29.57
C SER A 389 12.99 -26.81 -30.73
N ASP A 390 13.82 -26.80 -31.77
CA ASP A 390 14.36 -28.02 -32.40
C ASP A 390 15.18 -27.69 -33.66
N SER A 391 16.40 -28.23 -33.66
CA SER A 391 17.29 -28.58 -34.78
C SER A 391 18.20 -27.54 -35.48
N PRO A 392 19.34 -28.03 -36.03
CA PRO A 392 20.62 -27.34 -36.08
C PRO A 392 20.91 -26.78 -37.47
N ALA A 393 21.11 -25.47 -37.57
CA ALA A 393 22.05 -24.81 -38.47
C ALA A 393 21.72 -23.32 -38.56
N ALA A 394 22.78 -22.52 -38.46
CA ALA A 394 22.92 -21.19 -39.06
C ALA A 394 21.93 -20.09 -38.60
N CYS A 395 22.29 -19.43 -37.50
CA CYS A 395 22.70 -18.03 -37.58
C CYS A 395 23.75 -17.80 -36.49
N LEU A 396 25.01 -17.93 -36.89
CA LEU A 396 26.17 -17.50 -36.13
C LEU A 396 26.09 -15.97 -36.01
N VAL A 397 25.83 -15.46 -34.80
CA VAL A 397 26.47 -14.22 -34.37
C VAL A 397 27.67 -14.67 -33.55
N PRO A 398 28.91 -14.32 -33.95
CA PRO A 398 30.08 -14.80 -33.25
C PRO A 398 30.09 -14.28 -31.80
N SER A 399 30.43 -15.18 -30.88
CA SER A 399 30.51 -14.93 -29.43
C SER A 399 31.47 -13.78 -29.04
N SER A 400 32.26 -13.27 -29.98
CA SER A 400 33.18 -12.14 -29.81
C SER A 400 32.51 -10.75 -29.79
N GLU A 401 31.34 -10.56 -30.41
CA GLU A 401 30.72 -9.22 -30.48
C GLU A 401 29.80 -8.89 -29.29
N VAL A 402 29.15 -9.90 -28.71
CA VAL A 402 28.29 -9.71 -27.53
C VAL A 402 29.12 -9.69 -26.22
N SER A 403 30.16 -10.53 -26.15
CA SER A 403 31.11 -10.55 -25.03
C SER A 403 31.91 -9.24 -24.92
N SER A 404 32.30 -8.62 -26.04
CA SER A 404 33.01 -7.34 -26.03
C SER A 404 32.13 -6.15 -25.66
N THR A 405 30.85 -6.18 -26.00
CA THR A 405 29.91 -5.09 -25.71
C THR A 405 29.50 -5.06 -24.23
N LEU A 406 29.24 -6.23 -23.63
CA LEU A 406 28.93 -6.34 -22.19
C LEU A 406 30.20 -6.33 -21.32
N GLY A 407 31.29 -6.94 -21.76
CA GLY A 407 32.60 -6.86 -21.09
C GLY A 407 33.13 -5.43 -20.99
N ARG A 408 32.85 -4.55 -21.97
CA ARG A 408 33.16 -3.12 -21.89
C ARG A 408 32.26 -2.35 -20.92
N LEU A 409 30.99 -2.76 -20.74
CA LEU A 409 30.05 -2.11 -19.82
C LEU A 409 30.30 -2.46 -18.34
N PHE A 410 30.99 -3.58 -18.09
CA PHE A 410 31.27 -4.12 -16.75
C PHE A 410 32.74 -4.50 -16.63
N THR A 411 33.65 -3.53 -16.71
CA THR A 411 35.06 -3.73 -16.33
C THR A 411 35.23 -3.36 -14.86
N LEU A 412 35.57 -4.34 -14.01
CA LEU A 412 36.09 -4.06 -12.68
C LEU A 412 37.51 -3.51 -12.86
N LYS A 413 37.71 -2.22 -12.59
CA LYS A 413 39.06 -1.69 -12.38
C LYS A 413 39.56 -2.22 -11.04
N ASN A 414 40.68 -2.94 -11.06
CA ASN A 414 41.44 -3.28 -9.86
C ASN A 414 41.85 -2.03 -9.09
#